data_AF-A0A962Z7N5-F1
#
_entry.id   AF-A0A962Z7N5-F1
#
_cell.length_a   1.000
_cell.length_b   1.000
_cell.length_c   1.000
_cell.angle_alpha   90.00
_cell.angle_beta   90.00
_cell.angle_gamma   90.00
#
_symmetry.space_group_name_H-M   'P 1'
#
loop_
_entity.id
_entity.type
_entity.pdbx_description
1 polymer ?
#
loop_
_entity_poly.entity_id
_entity_poly.type
_entity_poly.pdbx_seq_one_letter_code
_entity_poly.pdbx_strand_id
1 'polypeptide(L)'
;TRKDSGGGLARIAVTGTLINVLNPKLSLFFMAFLPQFIPDGAGNATGELVFLAGMFMAMTFLVFILYGAFAAMARDHVIRRPRVMTWIRRAFAGVFAFLGARLALTD
;
A
#
# COMPACT_ATOMS: atom_id res chain seq x y z
N THR A 1 -5.18 33.19 -1.09
CA THR A 1 -4.21 33.38 -2.20
C THR A 1 -3.22 32.21 -2.20
N ARG A 2 -3.55 31.12 -2.92
CA ARG A 2 -2.71 29.91 -3.00
C ARG A 2 -1.79 30.03 -4.21
N LYS A 3 -0.63 30.66 -4.01
CA LYS A 3 0.51 30.58 -4.92
C LYS A 3 1.39 29.41 -4.42
N ASP A 4 2.12 28.75 -5.33
CA ASP A 4 3.08 27.66 -5.05
C ASP A 4 2.54 26.22 -5.25
N SER A 5 1.72 25.98 -6.28
CA SER A 5 1.27 24.62 -6.65
C SER A 5 2.26 23.84 -7.53
N GLY A 6 3.36 24.45 -7.99
CA GLY A 6 4.39 23.76 -8.78
C GLY A 6 5.40 22.96 -7.95
N GLY A 7 5.80 23.48 -6.78
CA GLY A 7 6.76 22.81 -5.89
C GLY A 7 6.14 21.69 -5.03
N GLY A 8 4.84 21.75 -4.76
CA GLY A 8 4.15 20.81 -3.87
C GLY A 8 4.08 19.38 -4.40
N LEU A 9 3.72 19.19 -5.68
CA LEU A 9 3.59 17.86 -6.28
C LEU A 9 4.95 17.17 -6.44
N ALA A 10 5.94 17.91 -6.94
CA ALA A 10 7.32 17.41 -7.04
C ALA A 10 7.87 17.04 -5.67
N ARG A 11 7.64 17.87 -4.64
CA ARG A 11 8.04 17.57 -3.26
C ARG A 11 7.35 16.31 -2.73
N ILE A 12 6.04 16.15 -2.95
CA ILE A 12 5.30 14.94 -2.53
C ILE A 12 5.84 13.70 -3.24
N ALA A 13 6.09 13.78 -4.55
CA ALA A 13 6.65 12.66 -5.32
C ALA A 13 8.05 12.31 -4.82
N VAL A 14 8.94 13.29 -4.65
CA VAL A 14 10.29 13.10 -4.13
C VAL A 14 10.24 12.51 -2.72
N THR A 15 9.45 13.07 -1.81
CA THR A 15 9.30 12.55 -0.45
C THR A 15 8.75 11.12 -0.43
N GLY A 16 7.73 10.81 -1.23
CA GLY A 16 7.17 9.46 -1.34
C GLY A 16 8.16 8.45 -1.90
N THR A 17 8.92 8.84 -2.93
CA THR A 17 9.99 8.01 -3.50
C THR A 17 11.10 7.79 -2.49
N LEU A 18 11.58 8.83 -1.81
CA LEU A 18 12.60 8.69 -0.78
C LEU A 18 12.14 7.77 0.36
N ILE A 19 10.91 7.92 0.86
CA ILE A 19 10.38 7.05 1.93
C ILE A 19 10.34 5.59 1.49
N ASN A 20 9.93 5.31 0.25
CA ASN A 20 9.92 3.93 -0.27
C ASN A 20 11.33 3.38 -0.47
N VAL A 21 12.26 4.16 -1.04
CA VAL A 21 13.65 3.75 -1.26
C VAL A 21 14.39 3.55 0.07
N LEU A 22 14.14 4.41 1.07
CA LEU A 22 14.71 4.31 2.41
C LEU A 22 14.05 3.22 3.27
N ASN A 23 12.98 2.57 2.81
CA ASN A 23 12.37 1.45 3.52
C ASN A 23 13.02 0.13 3.05
N PRO A 24 14.00 -0.43 3.78
CA PRO A 24 14.76 -1.58 3.31
C PRO A 24 13.90 -2.85 3.24
N LYS A 25 12.72 -2.85 3.88
CA LYS A 25 11.86 -4.04 3.95
C LYS A 25 11.44 -4.53 2.56
N LEU A 26 11.11 -3.58 1.67
CA LEU A 26 10.77 -3.91 0.29
C LEU A 26 12.01 -4.44 -0.45
N SER A 27 13.12 -3.71 -0.42
CA SER A 27 14.35 -4.12 -1.11
C SER A 27 14.87 -5.49 -0.65
N LEU A 28 14.83 -5.76 0.66
CA LEU A 28 15.19 -7.06 1.25
C LEU A 28 14.24 -8.18 0.81
N PHE A 29 12.94 -7.90 0.69
CA PHE A 29 11.99 -8.87 0.13
C PHE A 29 12.38 -9.23 -1.31
N PHE A 30 12.63 -8.27 -2.18
CA PHE A 30 13.02 -8.57 -3.57
C PHE A 30 14.35 -9.32 -3.63
N MET A 31 15.35 -8.93 -2.84
CA MET A 31 16.65 -9.61 -2.76
C MET A 31 16.50 -11.05 -2.24
N ALA A 32 15.60 -11.32 -1.31
CA ALA A 32 15.40 -12.65 -0.75
C ALA A 32 14.56 -13.55 -1.67
N PHE A 33 13.54 -13.01 -2.34
CA PHE A 33 12.57 -13.79 -3.09
C PHE A 33 12.87 -13.89 -4.60
N LEU A 34 13.33 -12.83 -5.28
CA LEU A 34 13.53 -12.90 -6.74
C LEU A 34 14.60 -13.90 -7.17
N PRO A 35 15.78 -13.97 -6.53
CA PRO A 35 16.81 -14.92 -6.93
C PRO A 35 16.35 -16.38 -6.82
N GLN A 36 15.40 -16.69 -5.93
CA GLN A 36 14.87 -18.05 -5.75
C GLN A 36 14.07 -18.54 -6.96
N PHE A 37 13.64 -17.63 -7.84
CA PHE A 37 12.86 -17.95 -9.04
C PHE A 37 13.71 -18.00 -10.31
N ILE A 38 15.03 -17.73 -10.22
CA ILE A 38 15.94 -17.80 -11.37
C ILE A 38 16.41 -19.26 -11.52
N PRO A 39 16.28 -19.86 -12.72
CA PRO A 39 16.80 -21.20 -12.97
C PRO A 39 18.33 -21.28 -12.83
N ASP A 40 18.83 -22.35 -12.23
CA ASP A 40 20.27 -22.61 -12.13
C ASP A 40 20.89 -22.71 -13.54
N GLY A 41 21.89 -21.86 -13.82
CA GLY A 41 22.59 -21.85 -15.11
C GLY A 41 22.07 -20.85 -16.16
N ALA A 42 21.17 -19.94 -15.79
CA ALA A 42 20.75 -18.86 -16.68
C ALA A 42 21.94 -17.97 -17.07
N GLY A 43 22.31 -17.96 -18.36
CA GLY A 43 23.40 -17.12 -18.88
C GLY A 43 23.18 -15.60 -18.74
N ASN A 44 21.95 -15.17 -18.41
CA ASN A 44 21.60 -13.78 -18.15
C ASN A 44 20.66 -13.61 -16.93
N ALA A 45 21.18 -13.91 -15.74
CA ALA A 45 20.44 -13.77 -14.49
C ALA A 45 19.88 -12.34 -14.26
N THR A 46 20.59 -11.29 -14.69
CA THR A 46 20.14 -9.90 -14.55
C THR A 46 18.87 -9.62 -15.36
N GLY A 47 18.79 -10.12 -16.59
CA GLY A 47 17.63 -9.93 -17.45
C GLY A 47 16.38 -10.60 -16.89
N GLU A 48 16.53 -11.81 -16.35
CA GLU A 48 15.43 -12.56 -15.73
C GLU A 48 14.92 -11.91 -14.45
N LEU A 49 15.83 -11.35 -13.66
CA LEU A 49 15.50 -10.59 -12.44
C LEU A 49 14.72 -9.31 -12.75
N VAL A 50 15.11 -8.57 -13.80
CA VAL A 50 14.37 -7.38 -14.27
C VAL A 50 12.99 -7.76 -14.81
N PHE A 51 12.89 -8.87 -15.56
CA PHE A 51 11.62 -9.36 -16.07
C PHE A 51 10.65 -9.75 -14.93
N LEU A 52 11.12 -10.52 -13.94
CA LEU A 52 10.34 -10.88 -12.77
C LEU A 52 9.90 -9.66 -11.96
N ALA A 53 10.81 -8.71 -11.75
CA ALA A 53 10.50 -7.45 -11.07
C ALA A 53 9.42 -6.66 -11.82
N GLY A 54 9.50 -6.60 -13.15
CA GLY A 54 8.50 -5.96 -14.01
C GLY A 54 7.12 -6.63 -13.92
N MET A 55 7.09 -7.97 -13.94
CA MET A 55 5.84 -8.72 -13.79
C MET A 55 5.20 -8.47 -12.42
N PHE A 56 6.00 -8.51 -11.35
CA PHE A 56 5.53 -8.20 -10.00
C PHE A 56 4.99 -6.75 -9.91
N MET A 57 5.70 -5.78 -10.48
CA MET A 57 5.23 -4.39 -10.53
C MET A 57 3.91 -4.26 -11.29
N ALA A 58 3.75 -4.94 -12.43
CA ALA A 58 2.51 -4.94 -13.20
C ALA A 58 1.33 -5.52 -12.39
N MET A 59 1.53 -6.65 -11.72
CA MET A 59 0.52 -7.24 -10.84
C MET A 59 0.15 -6.30 -9.69
N THR A 60 1.16 -5.72 -9.02
CA THR A 60 0.95 -4.76 -7.92
C THR A 60 0.16 -3.54 -8.40
N PHE A 61 0.49 -3.03 -9.58
CA PHE A 61 -0.20 -1.89 -10.19
C PHE A 61 -1.66 -2.21 -10.51
N LEU A 62 -1.94 -3.38 -11.10
CA LEU A 62 -3.32 -3.83 -11.36
C LEU A 62 -4.13 -3.96 -10.07
N VAL A 63 -3.54 -4.53 -9.03
CA VAL A 63 -4.16 -4.62 -7.70
C VAL A 63 -4.46 -3.23 -7.15
N PHE A 64 -3.54 -2.27 -7.27
CA PHE A 64 -3.79 -0.89 -6.84
C PHE A 64 -4.84 -0.16 -7.66
N ILE A 65 -4.92 -0.38 -8.98
CA ILE A 65 -6.03 0.13 -9.79
C ILE A 65 -7.34 -0.44 -9.26
N LEU A 66 -7.41 -1.75 -9.02
CA LEU A 66 -8.61 -2.41 -8.52
C LEU A 66 -9.02 -1.81 -7.17
N TYR A 67 -8.10 -1.74 -6.21
CA TYR A 67 -8.34 -1.10 -4.91
C TYR A 67 -8.77 0.36 -5.05
N GLY A 68 -8.12 1.13 -5.94
CA GLY A 68 -8.46 2.52 -6.20
C GLY A 68 -9.88 2.68 -6.78
N ALA A 69 -10.25 1.81 -7.72
CA ALA A 69 -11.59 1.78 -8.31
C ALA A 69 -12.65 1.37 -7.28
N PHE A 70 -12.38 0.33 -6.49
CA PHE A 70 -13.24 -0.07 -5.37
C PHE A 70 -13.38 1.05 -4.34
N ALA A 71 -12.28 1.74 -4.00
CA ALA A 71 -12.28 2.86 -3.07
C ALA A 71 -13.07 4.06 -3.62
N ALA A 72 -12.96 4.36 -4.92
CA ALA A 72 -13.75 5.41 -5.57
C ALA A 72 -15.25 5.07 -5.58
N MET A 73 -15.60 3.83 -5.94
CA MET A 73 -16.99 3.37 -5.90
C MET A 73 -17.56 3.37 -4.49
N ALA A 74 -16.77 2.91 -3.51
CA ALA A 74 -17.12 2.97 -2.10
C ALA A 74 -17.24 4.42 -1.62
N ARG A 75 -16.39 5.36 -2.07
CA ARG A 75 -16.53 6.78 -1.73
C ARG A 75 -17.88 7.33 -2.18
N ASP A 76 -18.30 7.03 -3.40
CA ASP A 76 -19.56 7.54 -3.93
C ASP A 76 -20.80 6.91 -3.26
N HIS A 77 -20.73 5.64 -2.86
CA HIS A 77 -21.87 4.94 -2.22
C HIS A 77 -21.88 5.01 -0.68
N VAL A 78 -20.71 4.99 -0.04
CA VAL A 78 -20.53 4.86 1.42
C VAL A 78 -20.22 6.23 2.04
N ILE A 79 -19.23 6.96 1.52
CA ILE A 79 -18.78 8.23 2.14
C ILE A 79 -19.81 9.34 1.96
N ARG A 80 -20.57 9.33 0.86
CA ARG A 80 -21.66 10.29 0.64
C ARG A 80 -22.87 10.07 1.57
N ARG A 81 -22.97 8.92 2.24
CA ARG A 81 -24.08 8.60 3.17
C ARG A 81 -23.63 8.76 4.63
N PRO A 82 -24.01 9.85 5.33
CA PRO A 82 -23.56 10.11 6.70
C PRO A 82 -23.90 8.98 7.68
N ARG A 83 -25.03 8.28 7.47
CA ARG A 83 -25.44 7.12 8.29
C ARG A 83 -24.46 5.96 8.26
N VAL A 84 -23.82 5.69 7.12
CA VAL A 84 -22.85 4.58 7.00
C VAL A 84 -21.57 4.92 7.74
N MET A 85 -21.11 6.17 7.62
CA MET A 85 -19.93 6.66 8.36
C MET A 85 -20.14 6.64 9.88
N THR A 86 -21.37 6.91 10.36
CA THR A 86 -21.70 6.79 11.79
C THR A 86 -21.62 5.34 12.27
N TRP A 87 -22.11 4.39 11.48
CA TRP A 87 -22.01 2.95 11.80
C TRP A 87 -20.57 2.46 11.80
N ILE A 88 -19.76 2.87 10.82
CA ILE A 88 -18.32 2.56 10.76
C ILE A 88 -17.62 3.07 12.03
N ARG A 89 -17.87 4.33 12.43
CA ARG A 89 -17.29 4.90 13.66
C ARG A 89 -17.73 4.13 14.91
N ARG A 90 -19.00 3.74 15.00
CA ARG A 90 -19.51 2.94 16.12
C ARG A 90 -18.88 1.55 16.16
N ALA A 91 -18.67 0.91 15.01
CA ALA A 91 -17.99 -0.38 14.94
C ALA A 91 -16.53 -0.27 15.43
N PHE A 92 -15.78 0.74 14.97
CA PHE A 92 -14.42 0.99 15.47
C PHE A 92 -14.41 1.28 16.97
N ALA A 93 -15.31 2.13 17.47
CA ALA A 93 -15.44 2.42 18.89
C ALA A 93 -15.76 1.14 19.69
N GLY A 94 -16.64 0.28 19.17
CA GLY A 94 -16.96 -1.02 19.77
C GLY A 94 -15.76 -1.96 19.81
N VAL A 95 -14.99 -2.07 18.72
CA VAL A 95 -13.79 -2.89 18.65
C VAL A 95 -12.72 -2.40 19.62
N PHE A 96 -12.49 -1.08 19.69
CA PHE A 96 -11.53 -0.50 20.64
C PHE A 96 -11.98 -0.64 22.09
N ALA A 97 -13.26 -0.42 22.39
CA ALA A 97 -13.81 -0.65 23.72
C ALA A 97 -13.67 -2.12 24.12
N PHE A 98 -13.97 -3.05 23.20
CA PHE A 98 -13.79 -4.48 23.42
C PHE A 98 -12.32 -4.83 23.65
N LEU A 99 -11.41 -4.38 22.80
CA LEU A 99 -9.96 -4.61 22.96
C LEU A 99 -9.43 -4.04 24.27
N GLY A 100 -9.85 -2.82 24.63
CA GLY A 100 -9.48 -2.18 25.89
C GLY A 100 -10.03 -2.92 27.11
N ALA A 101 -11.28 -3.37 27.06
CA ALA A 101 -11.86 -4.21 28.10
C ALA A 101 -11.14 -5.56 28.19
N ARG A 102 -10.83 -6.18 27.05
CA ARG A 102 -10.10 -7.46 26.99
C ARG A 102 -8.72 -7.29 27.60
N LEU A 103 -8.01 -6.20 27.31
CA LEU A 103 -6.72 -5.88 27.91
C LEU A 103 -6.83 -5.66 29.43
N ALA A 104 -7.83 -4.87 29.88
CA ALA A 104 -8.07 -4.61 31.30
C ALA A 104 -8.49 -5.86 32.09
N LEU A 105 -9.04 -6.87 31.41
CA LEU A 105 -9.43 -8.16 31.99
C LEU A 105 -8.36 -9.25 31.79
N THR A 106 -7.28 -8.97 31.04
CA THR A 106 -6.15 -9.91 30.85
C THR A 106 -5.06 -9.65 31.90
N ASP A 107 -5.44 -9.32 33.13
CA ASP A 107 -4.56 -9.48 34.29
C ASP A 107 -4.40 -10.97 34.63
#